data_AF-A0A3A4R196-F1
#
_entry.id   AF-A0A3A4R196-F1
#
_cell.length_a   1.000
_cell.length_b   1.000
_cell.length_c   1.000
_cell.angle_alpha   90.00
_cell.angle_beta   90.00
_cell.angle_gamma   90.00
#
_symmetry.space_group_name_H-M   'P 1'
#
loop_
_entity.id
_entity.type
_entity.pdbx_description
1 polymer ?
#
loop_
_entity_poly.entity_id
_entity_poly.type
_entity_poly.pdbx_seq_one_letter_code
_entity_poly.pdbx_strand_id
1 'polypeptide(L)'
;MFGRGLRLFRVFGFEIKVDLSWLIIAVLVTWSLAEGVFPAIISGLSNTTYWVMGAVGALALFFSIVFHELCHSLIARNFGMEMKGITLFVFGGVSEMTDEPPSAKAEASMAIAGPASSVV
;
A
#
# COMPACT_ATOMS: atom_id res chain seq x y z
N MET A 1 0.54 -19.44 -3.22
CA MET A 1 -0.48 -18.37 -3.39
C MET A 1 0.07 -17.06 -3.97
N PHE A 2 1.36 -16.94 -4.33
CA PHE A 2 1.91 -15.71 -4.92
C PHE A 2 2.32 -15.98 -6.37
N GLY A 3 1.37 -15.79 -7.29
CA GLY A 3 1.57 -16.02 -8.72
C GLY A 3 2.23 -14.81 -9.37
N ARG A 4 3.49 -14.94 -9.82
CA ARG A 4 4.20 -13.99 -10.71
C ARG A 4 3.97 -12.50 -10.36
N GLY A 5 4.40 -12.08 -9.18
CA GLY A 5 4.51 -10.65 -8.87
C GLY A 5 5.52 -9.96 -9.82
N LEU A 6 5.08 -8.91 -10.51
CA LEU A 6 5.95 -8.07 -11.32
C LEU A 6 6.75 -7.17 -10.38
N ARG A 7 8.08 -7.20 -10.49
CA ARG A 7 8.95 -6.28 -9.76
C ARG A 7 8.81 -4.89 -10.35
N LEU A 8 8.37 -3.93 -9.54
CA LEU A 8 8.25 -2.54 -9.95
C LEU A 8 9.56 -1.79 -9.75
N PHE A 9 10.02 -1.72 -8.50
CA PHE A 9 11.21 -0.97 -8.10
C PHE A 9 11.76 -1.47 -6.76
N ARG A 10 12.95 -0.98 -6.39
CA ARG A 10 13.61 -1.30 -5.12
C ARG A 10 13.81 -0.02 -4.31
N VAL A 11 13.36 -0.02 -3.06
CA VAL A 11 13.46 1.14 -2.15
C VAL A 11 14.00 0.68 -0.80
N PHE A 12 15.02 1.37 -0.27
CA PHE A 12 15.73 1.02 0.97
C PHE A 12 16.21 -0.43 1.08
N GLY A 13 16.38 -1.13 -0.05
CA GLY A 13 16.78 -2.54 -0.10
C GLY A 13 15.62 -3.52 -0.25
N PHE A 14 14.37 -3.09 -0.05
CA PHE A 14 13.16 -3.89 -0.20
C PHE A 14 12.68 -3.92 -1.66
N GLU A 15 12.36 -5.10 -2.18
CA GLU A 15 11.74 -5.24 -3.51
C GLU A 15 10.24 -4.96 -3.41
N ILE A 16 9.74 -3.96 -4.16
CA ILE A 16 8.31 -3.70 -4.28
C ILE A 16 7.78 -4.45 -5.50
N LYS A 17 6.83 -5.35 -5.26
CA LYS A 17 6.21 -6.22 -6.26
C LYS A 17 4.71 -5.91 -6.36
N VAL A 18 4.15 -6.14 -7.53
CA VAL A 18 2.70 -6.06 -7.77
C VAL A 18 2.21 -7.37 -8.34
N ASP A 19 1.20 -7.95 -7.69
CA ASP A 19 0.42 -9.07 -8.21
C ASP A 19 -0.63 -8.56 -9.22
N LEU A 20 -0.99 -9.38 -10.22
CA LEU A 20 -1.96 -8.98 -11.24
C LEU A 20 -3.34 -8.64 -10.66
N SER A 21 -3.71 -9.26 -9.53
CA SER A 21 -4.94 -8.96 -8.78
C SER A 21 -5.01 -7.51 -8.29
N TRP A 22 -3.87 -6.83 -8.15
CA TRP A 22 -3.82 -5.42 -7.79
C TRP A 22 -4.50 -4.52 -8.82
N LEU A 23 -4.43 -4.86 -10.12
CA LEU A 23 -5.11 -4.06 -11.16
C LEU A 23 -6.62 -4.04 -10.97
N ILE A 24 -7.20 -5.14 -10.45
CA ILE A 24 -8.63 -5.24 -10.18
C ILE A 24 -9.02 -4.22 -9.11
N ILE A 25 -8.32 -4.21 -7.98
CA ILE A 25 -8.62 -3.24 -6.92
C ILE A 25 -8.31 -1.80 -7.35
N ALA A 26 -7.27 -1.58 -8.16
CA ALA A 26 -6.94 -0.25 -8.66
C ALA A 26 -8.06 0.34 -9.53
N VAL A 27 -8.63 -0.48 -10.43
CA VAL A 27 -9.77 -0.07 -11.26
C VAL A 27 -11.01 0.16 -10.40
N LEU A 28 -11.32 -0.75 -9.46
CA LEU A 28 -12.49 -0.63 -8.60
C LEU A 28 -12.45 0.62 -7.71
N VAL A 29 -11.31 0.91 -7.10
CA VAL A 29 -11.12 2.12 -6.29
C VAL A 29 -11.23 3.38 -7.15
N THR A 30 -10.56 3.40 -8.31
CA THR A 30 -10.63 4.53 -9.24
C THR A 30 -12.06 4.82 -9.67
N TRP A 31 -12.80 3.79 -10.06
CA TRP A 31 -14.20 3.90 -10.48
C TRP A 31 -15.11 4.34 -9.33
N SER A 32 -14.95 3.75 -8.14
CA SER A 32 -15.73 4.11 -6.95
C SER A 32 -15.52 5.57 -6.55
N LEU A 33 -14.30 6.08 -6.64
CA LEU A 33 -13.98 7.48 -6.40
C LEU A 33 -14.56 8.40 -7.47
N ALA A 34 -14.41 8.03 -8.75
CA ALA A 34 -14.82 8.85 -9.89
C ALA A 34 -16.35 8.95 -10.05
N GLU A 35 -17.08 7.85 -9.91
CA GLU A 35 -18.53 7.82 -10.16
C GLU A 35 -19.35 7.87 -8.87
N GLY A 36 -18.74 7.55 -7.71
CA GLY A 36 -19.43 7.52 -6.42
C GLY A 36 -19.06 8.70 -5.53
N VAL A 37 -17.83 8.70 -5.02
CA VAL A 37 -17.43 9.60 -3.92
C VAL A 37 -17.31 11.05 -4.36
N PHE A 38 -16.55 11.35 -5.42
CA PHE A 38 -16.28 12.74 -5.80
C PHE A 38 -17.52 13.49 -6.32
N PRO A 39 -18.37 12.92 -7.20
CA PRO A 39 -19.59 13.59 -7.64
C PRO A 39 -20.59 13.85 -6.51
N ALA A 40 -20.60 13.00 -5.47
CA ALA A 40 -21.48 13.17 -4.31
C ALA A 40 -21.02 14.30 -3.38
N ILE A 41 -19.71 14.58 -3.30
CA ILE A 41 -19.14 15.63 -2.45
C ILE A 41 -19.09 16.97 -3.20
N ILE A 42 -18.64 16.95 -4.45
CA ILE A 42 -18.47 18.13 -5.29
C ILE A 42 -19.25 17.88 -6.57
N SER A 43 -20.38 18.56 -6.75
CA SER A 43 -21.20 18.44 -7.95
C SER A 43 -20.83 19.50 -9.00
N GLY A 44 -21.19 19.24 -10.26
CA GLY A 44 -21.04 20.21 -11.36
C GLY A 44 -19.69 20.19 -12.09
N LEU A 45 -18.78 19.27 -11.76
CA LEU A 45 -17.56 19.06 -12.54
C LEU A 45 -17.81 18.15 -13.75
N SER A 46 -16.91 18.21 -14.73
CA SER A 46 -16.96 17.33 -15.91
C SER A 46 -16.65 15.88 -15.54
N ASN A 47 -17.18 14.92 -16.32
CA ASN A 47 -16.90 13.50 -16.09
C ASN A 47 -15.40 13.19 -16.12
N THR A 48 -14.67 13.78 -17.08
CA THR A 48 -13.21 13.63 -17.19
C THR A 48 -12.50 14.10 -15.92
N THR A 49 -12.96 15.19 -15.30
CA THR A 49 -12.39 15.70 -14.05
C THR A 49 -12.53 14.67 -12.92
N TYR A 50 -13.71 14.06 -12.76
CA TYR A 50 -13.89 13.03 -11.72
C TYR A 50 -13.04 11.80 -11.95
N TRP A 51 -12.88 11.34 -13.19
CA TRP A 51 -12.00 10.21 -13.52
C TRP A 51 -10.53 10.52 -13.23
N VAL A 52 -10.06 11.73 -13.51
CA VAL A 52 -8.71 12.17 -13.15
C VAL A 52 -8.55 12.22 -11.63
N MET A 53 -9.52 12.79 -10.91
CA MET A 53 -9.50 12.81 -9.43
C MET A 53 -9.49 11.39 -8.86
N GLY A 54 -10.31 10.49 -9.42
CA GLY A 54 -10.38 9.07 -9.05
C GLY A 54 -9.03 8.37 -9.20
N ALA A 55 -8.37 8.57 -10.34
CA ALA A 55 -7.07 7.98 -10.60
C ALA A 55 -5.99 8.55 -9.66
N VAL A 56 -5.96 9.87 -9.44
CA VAL A 56 -5.03 10.50 -8.50
C VAL A 56 -5.28 10.03 -7.08
N GLY A 57 -6.54 9.96 -6.64
CA GLY A 57 -6.91 9.47 -5.31
C GLY A 57 -6.54 8.01 -5.10
N ALA A 58 -6.77 7.15 -6.08
CA ALA A 58 -6.36 5.75 -6.04
C ALA A 58 -4.83 5.63 -5.95
N LEU A 59 -4.08 6.37 -6.77
CA LEU A 59 -2.61 6.38 -6.72
C LEU A 59 -2.08 6.86 -5.36
N ALA A 60 -2.68 7.91 -4.79
CA ALA A 60 -2.33 8.41 -3.46
C ALA A 60 -2.61 7.36 -2.37
N LEU A 61 -3.75 6.66 -2.45
CA LEU A 61 -4.08 5.57 -1.53
C LEU A 61 -3.04 4.45 -1.61
N PHE A 62 -2.70 3.97 -2.81
CA PHE A 62 -1.70 2.91 -2.95
C PHE A 62 -0.31 3.35 -2.51
N PHE A 63 0.06 4.60 -2.76
CA PHE A 63 1.29 5.17 -2.25
C PHE A 63 1.31 5.15 -0.71
N SER A 64 0.22 5.56 -0.06
CA SER A 64 0.08 5.50 1.40
C SER A 64 0.20 4.07 1.93
N ILE A 65 -0.39 3.08 1.26
CA ILE A 65 -0.27 1.66 1.64
C ILE A 65 1.19 1.18 1.51
N VAL A 66 1.88 1.52 0.41
CA VAL A 66 3.30 1.15 0.26
C VAL A 66 4.13 1.80 1.36
N PHE A 67 3.87 3.07 1.67
CA PHE A 67 4.57 3.79 2.73
C PHE A 67 4.32 3.17 4.12
N HIS A 68 3.07 2.79 4.40
CA HIS A 68 2.65 2.09 5.62
C HIS A 68 3.45 0.79 5.84
N GLU A 69 3.47 -0.08 4.82
CA GLU A 69 4.20 -1.35 4.85
C GLU A 69 5.73 -1.14 4.91
N LEU A 70 6.23 -0.09 4.26
CA LEU A 70 7.64 0.28 4.31
C LEU A 70 8.05 0.69 5.73
N CYS A 71 7.20 1.43 6.46
CA CYS A 71 7.46 1.80 7.84
C CYS A 71 7.49 0.59 8.78
N HIS A 72 6.57 -0.37 8.61
CA HIS A 72 6.66 -1.66 9.29
C HIS A 72 8.00 -2.36 9.01
N SER A 73 8.39 -2.46 7.74
CA SER A 73 9.62 -3.11 7.30
C SER A 73 10.90 -2.43 7.79
N LEU A 74 10.90 -1.09 7.85
CA LEU A 74 12.05 -0.32 8.36
C LEU A 74 12.24 -0.51 9.86
N ILE A 75 11.17 -0.50 10.64
CA ILE A 75 11.23 -0.78 12.09
C ILE A 75 11.63 -2.23 12.33
N ALA A 76 11.08 -3.18 11.57
CA ALA A 76 11.45 -4.59 11.63
C ALA A 76 12.96 -4.79 11.46
N ARG A 77 13.53 -4.18 10.42
CA ARG A 77 14.97 -4.23 10.14
C ARG A 77 15.82 -3.64 11.26
N ASN A 78 15.33 -2.60 11.95
CA ASN A 78 16.04 -2.04 13.10
C ASN A 78 16.12 -3.00 14.30
N PHE A 79 15.19 -3.94 14.41
CA PHE A 79 15.24 -5.03 15.38
C PHE A 79 15.99 -6.27 14.87
N GLY A 80 16.67 -6.18 13.71
CA GLY A 80 17.49 -7.24 13.15
C GLY A 80 16.72 -8.30 12.36
N MET A 81 15.44 -8.08 12.04
CA MET A 81 14.64 -9.01 11.25
C MET A 81 14.94 -8.88 9.75
N GLU A 82 15.01 -10.03 9.07
CA GLU A 82 15.17 -10.07 7.61
C GLU A 82 13.81 -9.85 6.93
N MET A 83 13.77 -8.88 6.01
CA MET A 83 12.56 -8.50 5.27
C MET A 83 12.88 -8.53 3.78
N LYS A 84 12.21 -9.41 3.02
CA LYS A 84 12.55 -9.69 1.61
C LYS A 84 12.00 -8.64 0.65
N GLY A 85 10.82 -8.09 0.94
CA GLY A 85 10.15 -7.13 0.07
C GLY A 85 8.72 -6.85 0.50
N ILE A 86 8.00 -6.10 -0.33
CA ILE A 86 6.58 -5.77 -0.14
C ILE A 86 5.87 -6.15 -1.43
N THR A 87 4.82 -6.97 -1.32
CA THR A 87 3.98 -7.36 -2.45
C THR A 87 2.60 -6.72 -2.34
N LEU A 88 2.22 -5.92 -3.33
CA LEU A 88 0.87 -5.38 -3.45
C LEU A 88 -0.05 -6.37 -4.17
N PHE A 89 -1.26 -6.55 -3.65
CA PHE A 89 -2.29 -7.45 -4.17
C PHE A 89 -3.68 -6.88 -3.86
N VAL A 90 -4.75 -7.60 -4.21
CA VAL A 90 -6.13 -7.10 -4.10
C VAL A 90 -6.54 -6.62 -2.70
N PHE A 91 -5.97 -7.17 -1.62
CA PHE A 91 -6.32 -6.78 -0.24
C PHE A 91 -5.39 -5.71 0.36
N GLY A 92 -4.39 -5.21 -0.39
CA GLY A 92 -3.45 -4.20 0.09
C GLY A 92 -1.99 -4.56 -0.20
N GLY A 93 -1.09 -4.23 0.71
CA GLY A 93 0.31 -4.64 0.68
C GLY A 93 0.59 -5.70 1.74
N VAL A 94 1.46 -6.65 1.46
CA VAL A 94 2.01 -7.57 2.46
C VAL A 94 3.52 -7.46 2.46
N SER A 95 4.07 -7.22 3.65
CA SER A 95 5.49 -7.28 3.91
C SER A 95 5.96 -8.73 4.01
N GLU A 96 6.93 -9.14 3.20
CA GLU A 96 7.49 -10.50 3.17
C GLU A 96 8.50 -10.67 4.32
N MET A 97 7.99 -10.99 5.51
CA MET A 97 8.77 -11.27 6.72
C MET A 97 9.19 -12.74 6.77
N THR A 98 10.45 -13.03 7.12
CA THR A 98 10.96 -14.40 7.30
C THR A 98 10.96 -14.88 8.75
N ASP A 99 11.03 -13.97 9.70
CA ASP A 99 11.23 -14.27 11.13
C ASP A 99 10.13 -13.64 11.98
N GLU A 100 9.76 -14.29 13.08
CA GLU A 100 8.83 -13.69 14.06
C GLU A 100 9.52 -12.59 14.90
N PRO A 101 8.76 -11.62 15.44
CA PRO A 101 9.31 -10.55 16.27
C PRO A 101 10.10 -11.11 17.47
N PRO A 102 11.36 -10.70 17.68
CA PRO A 102 12.22 -11.29 18.73
C PRO A 102 11.83 -10.88 20.16
N SER A 103 10.89 -9.93 20.32
CA SER A 103 10.41 -9.47 21.62
C SER A 103 9.07 -8.75 21.50
N ALA A 104 8.32 -8.68 22.61
CA ALA A 104 7.07 -7.91 22.70
C ALA A 104 7.26 -6.41 22.36
N LYS A 105 8.44 -5.84 22.66
CA LYS A 105 8.77 -4.45 22.29
C LYS A 105 8.90 -4.30 20.78
N ALA A 106 9.52 -5.26 20.10
CA ALA A 106 9.65 -5.24 18.65
C ALA A 106 8.26 -5.32 17.99
N GLU A 107 7.42 -6.24 18.45
CA GLU A 107 6.04 -6.39 17.97
C GLU A 107 5.22 -5.12 18.17
N ALA A 108 5.22 -4.54 19.38
CA ALA A 108 4.50 -3.30 19.67
C ALA A 108 5.00 -2.12 18.83
N SER A 109 6.31 -1.98 18.66
CA SER A 109 6.89 -0.89 17.86
C SER A 109 6.51 -1.04 16.39
N MET A 110 6.57 -2.25 15.85
CA MET A 110 6.15 -2.50 14.47
C MET A 110 4.67 -2.22 14.30
N ALA A 111 3.80 -2.76 15.16
CA ALA A 111 2.35 -2.61 15.05
C ALA A 111 1.90 -1.15 15.00
N ILE A 112 2.61 -0.24 15.67
CA ILE A 112 2.31 1.20 15.68
C ILE A 112 2.92 1.93 14.48
N ALA A 113 4.06 1.46 13.95
CA ALA A 113 4.83 2.18 12.93
C ALA A 113 4.04 2.45 11.63
N GLY A 114 3.38 1.43 11.09
CA GLY A 114 2.53 1.58 9.90
C GLY A 114 1.38 2.56 10.13
N PRO A 115 0.49 2.33 11.12
CA PRO A 115 -0.61 3.24 11.41
C PRO A 115 -0.17 4.69 11.66
N ALA A 116 0.91 4.90 12.42
CA ALA A 116 1.44 6.23 12.67
C ALA A 116 1.92 6.92 11.38
N SER A 117 2.49 6.15 10.45
CA SER A 117 2.94 6.68 9.15
C SER A 117 1.78 7.06 8.23
N SER A 118 0.62 6.40 8.34
CA SER A 118 -0.57 6.70 7.52
C SER A 118 -1.33 7.96 7.95
N VAL A 119 -1.00 8.55 9.10
CA VAL A 119 -1.58 9.83 9.56
C VAL A 119 -0.95 11.03 8.84
N VAL A 120 0.24 10.85 8.27
CA VAL A 120 1.02 11.89 7.55
C VAL A 120 0.81 11.74 6.05
#